data_AF-A0A3M0XUP8-F1
#
_entry.id   AF-A0A3M0XUP8-F1
#
_cell.length_a   1.000
_cell.length_b   1.000
_cell.length_c   1.000
_cell.angle_alpha   90.00
_cell.angle_beta   90.00
_cell.angle_gamma   90.00
#
_symmetry.space_group_name_H-M   'P 1'
#
loop_
_entity.id
_entity.type
_entity.pdbx_description
1 polymer ?
#
loop_
_entity_poly.entity_id
_entity_poly.type
_entity_poly.pdbx_seq_one_letter_code
_entity_poly.pdbx_strand_id
1 'polypeptide(L)'
;MAFREDGCRRRGVVALSASHRDRVVVSRIEAWFAQNARRLPWRTTPRDPYVSFVAEIMLQQTQALRVAERLPEFLLRFPTFEALAQASDDAVLAVWSGLGYYSRAVRLRNAARMVVEEHGGSLPDDHAALRALPGVGAYT
;
A
#
# COMPACT_ATOMS: atom_id res chain seq x y z
N MET A 1 55.00 47.09 4.34
CA MET A 1 55.19 45.75 3.75
C MET A 1 53.87 45.01 3.91
N ALA A 2 53.13 44.84 2.82
CA ALA A 2 51.75 44.39 2.80
C ALA A 2 51.66 42.86 2.87
N PHE A 3 50.94 42.33 3.87
CA PHE A 3 50.46 40.95 3.84
C PHE A 3 49.00 40.97 3.39
N ARG A 4 48.75 40.27 2.28
CA ARG A 4 47.45 40.09 1.63
C ARG A 4 46.53 39.29 2.54
N GLU A 5 45.33 39.82 2.77
CA GLU A 5 44.18 39.03 3.21
C GLU A 5 43.63 38.27 2.00
N ASP A 6 44.04 37.01 1.84
CA ASP A 6 43.42 36.12 0.87
C ASP A 6 42.07 35.63 1.41
N GLY A 7 41.02 36.29 0.92
CA GLY A 7 39.64 35.93 1.15
C GLY A 7 39.31 34.53 0.66
N CYS A 8 39.21 33.59 1.59
CA CYS A 8 38.46 32.36 1.36
C CYS A 8 36.96 32.70 1.38
N ARG A 9 36.42 33.10 0.23
CA ARG A 9 34.97 33.19 0.00
C ARG A 9 34.37 31.80 0.21
N ARG A 10 33.86 31.54 1.42
CA ARG A 10 32.87 30.48 1.64
C ARG A 10 31.69 30.80 0.74
N ARG A 11 31.58 30.11 -0.40
CA ARG A 11 30.35 30.13 -1.21
C ARG A 11 29.22 29.75 -0.27
N GLY A 12 28.29 30.68 -0.07
CA GLY A 12 27.12 30.46 0.75
C GLY A 12 26.35 29.28 0.18
N VAL A 13 26.51 28.11 0.80
CA VAL A 13 25.51 27.06 0.72
C VAL A 13 24.32 27.65 1.47
N VAL A 14 23.41 28.28 0.73
CA VAL A 14 22.12 28.70 1.27
C VAL A 14 21.47 27.43 1.80
N ALA A 15 21.42 27.32 3.13
CA ALA A 15 20.80 26.20 3.80
C ALA A 15 19.33 26.19 3.39
N LEU A 16 18.97 25.26 2.49
CA LEU A 16 17.58 25.02 2.13
C LEU A 16 16.81 24.77 3.44
N SER A 17 15.76 25.56 3.69
CA SER A 17 14.83 25.31 4.79
C SER A 17 14.34 23.86 4.68
N ALA A 18 14.05 23.22 5.81
CA ALA A 18 13.59 21.83 5.84
C ALA A 18 12.49 21.57 4.79
N SER A 19 11.51 22.48 4.69
CA SER A 19 10.43 22.44 3.71
C SER A 19 10.85 22.47 2.23
N HIS A 20 11.92 23.20 1.87
CA HIS A 20 12.42 23.21 0.50
C HIS A 20 13.24 21.95 0.19
N ARG A 21 13.99 21.48 1.18
CA ARG A 21 14.77 20.24 1.06
C ARG A 21 13.85 19.03 0.88
N ASP A 22 12.75 18.98 1.62
CA ASP A 22 11.75 17.92 1.53
C ASP A 22 11.10 17.87 0.14
N ARG A 23 10.73 19.04 -0.43
CA ARG A 23 10.18 19.11 -1.79
C ARG A 23 11.14 18.59 -2.85
N VAL A 24 12.42 18.93 -2.74
CA VAL A 24 13.45 18.45 -3.68
C VAL A 24 13.61 16.94 -3.58
N VAL A 25 13.58 16.37 -2.37
CA VAL A 25 13.66 14.92 -2.15
C VAL A 25 12.43 14.22 -2.73
N VAL A 26 11.23 14.69 -2.40
CA VAL A 26 9.97 14.13 -2.90
C VAL A 26 9.95 14.12 -4.42
N SER A 27 10.23 15.27 -5.05
CA SER A 27 10.25 15.39 -6.53
C SER A 27 11.23 14.42 -7.18
N ARG A 28 12.41 14.21 -6.60
CA ARG A 28 13.39 13.25 -7.12
C ARG A 28 12.92 11.80 -6.99
N ILE A 29 12.31 11.44 -5.86
CA ILE A 29 11.76 10.10 -5.63
C ILE A 29 10.60 9.83 -6.60
N GLU A 30 9.70 10.79 -6.80
CA GLU A 30 8.60 10.68 -7.76
C GLU A 30 9.10 10.49 -9.19
N ALA A 31 10.05 11.32 -9.63
CA ALA A 31 10.64 11.22 -10.97
C ALA A 31 11.35 9.88 -11.20
N TRP A 32 12.07 9.38 -10.19
CA TRP A 32 12.69 8.06 -10.26
C TRP A 32 11.63 6.96 -10.29
N PHE A 33 10.60 7.03 -9.44
CA PHE A 33 9.53 6.04 -9.37
C PHE A 33 8.77 5.94 -10.69
N ALA A 34 8.44 7.07 -11.33
CA ALA A 34 7.77 7.10 -12.62
C ALA A 34 8.52 6.31 -13.70
N GLN A 35 9.85 6.31 -13.66
CA GLN A 35 10.71 5.63 -14.64
C GLN A 35 11.06 4.18 -14.26
N ASN A 36 11.11 3.86 -12.97
CA ASN A 36 11.70 2.62 -12.47
C ASN A 36 10.71 1.72 -11.71
N ALA A 37 9.45 2.15 -11.53
CA ALA A 37 8.46 1.37 -10.81
C ALA A 37 8.21 0.01 -11.48
N ARG A 38 8.32 -1.06 -10.68
CA ARG A 38 7.88 -2.39 -11.09
C ARG A 38 6.39 -2.38 -11.42
N ARG A 39 6.03 -3.05 -12.52
CA ARG A 39 4.65 -3.39 -12.88
C ARG A 39 4.19 -4.52 -11.95
N LEU A 40 3.23 -4.22 -11.09
CA LEU A 40 2.66 -5.17 -10.13
C LEU A 40 1.14 -5.15 -10.30
N PRO A 41 0.46 -6.30 -10.22
CA PRO A 41 -0.95 -6.43 -10.62
C PRO A 41 -1.90 -5.56 -9.79
N TRP A 42 -1.55 -5.26 -8.54
CA TRP A 42 -2.33 -4.36 -7.69
C TRP A 42 -2.08 -2.87 -7.92
N ARG A 43 -1.07 -2.50 -8.72
CA ARG A 43 -0.79 -1.10 -9.07
C ARG A 43 -1.63 -0.64 -10.27
N THR A 44 -2.95 -0.77 -10.18
CA THR A 44 -3.89 -0.33 -11.22
C THR A 44 -3.91 1.19 -11.38
N THR A 45 -4.26 1.67 -12.58
CA THR A 45 -4.45 3.10 -12.89
C THR A 45 -5.76 3.25 -13.69
N PRO A 46 -6.83 3.87 -13.14
CA PRO A 46 -6.93 4.39 -11.76
C PRO A 46 -6.78 3.28 -10.71
N ARG A 47 -6.45 3.68 -9.47
CA ARG A 47 -6.34 2.74 -8.36
C ARG A 47 -7.71 2.13 -8.05
N ASP A 48 -7.72 0.82 -7.87
CA ASP A 48 -8.89 0.07 -7.43
C ASP A 48 -8.76 -0.18 -5.91
N PRO A 49 -9.67 0.37 -5.08
CA PRO A 49 -9.60 0.22 -3.63
C PRO A 49 -9.69 -1.24 -3.16
N TYR A 50 -10.53 -2.07 -3.80
CA TYR A 50 -10.69 -3.48 -3.43
C TYR A 50 -9.41 -4.26 -3.74
N VAL A 51 -8.90 -4.12 -4.97
CA VAL A 51 -7.66 -4.79 -5.39
C VAL A 51 -6.48 -4.36 -4.52
N SER A 52 -6.36 -3.06 -4.24
CA SER A 52 -5.29 -2.51 -3.38
C SER A 52 -5.39 -3.08 -1.97
N PHE A 53 -6.58 -3.11 -1.38
CA PHE A 53 -6.81 -3.61 -0.03
C PHE A 53 -6.47 -5.09 0.11
N VAL A 54 -6.96 -5.94 -0.81
CA VAL A 54 -6.63 -7.37 -0.82
C VAL A 54 -5.12 -7.57 -0.95
N ALA A 55 -4.47 -6.84 -1.86
CA ALA A 55 -3.03 -6.94 -2.08
C ALA A 55 -2.22 -6.52 -0.84
N GLU A 56 -2.58 -5.43 -0.17
CA GLU A 56 -1.91 -4.98 1.06
C GLU A 56 -1.98 -6.04 2.17
N ILE A 57 -3.15 -6.65 2.40
CA ILE A 57 -3.29 -7.73 3.38
C ILE A 57 -2.46 -8.97 2.97
N MET A 58 -2.44 -9.31 1.68
CA MET A 58 -1.59 -10.40 1.17
C MET A 58 -0.10 -10.10 1.34
N LEU A 59 0.34 -8.85 1.16
CA LEU A 59 1.74 -8.42 1.27
C LEU A 59 2.26 -8.43 2.71
N GLN A 60 1.39 -8.47 3.71
CA GLN A 60 1.82 -8.62 5.11
C GLN A 60 2.67 -9.88 5.27
N GLN A 61 3.95 -9.70 5.59
CA GLN A 61 4.92 -10.78 5.78
C GLN A 61 5.03 -11.76 4.59
N THR A 62 4.67 -11.32 3.38
CA THR A 62 4.74 -12.14 2.15
C THR A 62 5.48 -11.37 1.07
N GLN A 63 6.37 -12.05 0.34
CA GLN A 63 7.14 -11.42 -0.72
C GLN A 63 6.25 -10.96 -1.89
N ALA A 64 6.53 -9.77 -2.42
CA ALA A 64 5.72 -9.18 -3.48
C ALA A 64 5.58 -10.07 -4.74
N LEU A 65 6.63 -10.78 -5.15
CA LEU A 65 6.54 -11.66 -6.32
C LEU A 65 5.53 -12.79 -6.11
N ARG A 66 5.53 -13.41 -4.92
CA ARG A 66 4.54 -14.43 -4.57
C ARG A 66 3.12 -13.86 -4.54
N VAL A 67 2.93 -12.65 -4.01
CA VAL A 67 1.60 -12.00 -4.06
C VAL A 67 1.20 -11.72 -5.52
N ALA A 68 2.13 -11.32 -6.37
CA ALA A 68 1.83 -11.05 -7.79
C ALA A 68 1.36 -12.29 -8.55
N GLU A 69 1.88 -13.47 -8.20
CA GLU A 69 1.45 -14.75 -8.74
C GLU A 69 0.08 -15.20 -8.22
N ARG A 70 -0.23 -14.94 -6.94
CA ARG A 70 -1.43 -15.47 -6.27
C ARG A 70 -2.64 -14.54 -6.35
N LEU A 71 -2.43 -13.23 -6.40
CA LEU A 71 -3.51 -12.23 -6.40
C LEU A 71 -4.53 -12.43 -7.55
N PRO A 72 -4.13 -12.73 -8.81
CA PRO A 72 -5.09 -12.91 -9.90
C PRO A 72 -6.11 -14.02 -9.65
N GLU A 73 -5.70 -15.16 -9.11
CA GLU A 73 -6.59 -16.28 -8.77
C GLU A 73 -7.59 -15.87 -7.68
N PHE A 74 -7.12 -15.14 -6.67
CA PHE A 74 -7.97 -14.63 -5.59
C PHE A 74 -9.03 -13.65 -6.09
N LEU A 75 -8.64 -12.68 -6.92
CA LEU A 75 -9.56 -11.69 -7.48
C LEU A 75 -10.54 -12.31 -8.48
N LEU A 76 -10.13 -13.35 -9.21
CA LEU A 76 -11.04 -14.09 -10.08
C LEU A 76 -12.14 -14.79 -9.27
N ARG A 77 -11.79 -15.38 -8.12
CA ARG A 77 -12.75 -16.08 -7.27
C ARG A 77 -13.63 -15.12 -6.46
N PHE A 78 -13.04 -14.04 -5.98
CA PHE A 78 -13.68 -13.04 -5.14
C PHE A 78 -13.43 -11.66 -5.78
N PRO A 79 -14.25 -11.23 -6.75
CA PRO A 79 -14.00 -10.00 -7.51
C PRO A 79 -14.37 -8.71 -6.76
N THR A 80 -15.15 -8.79 -5.68
CA THR A 80 -15.63 -7.63 -4.92
C THR A 80 -15.69 -7.91 -3.42
N PHE A 81 -15.90 -6.87 -2.61
CA PHE A 81 -16.15 -7.01 -1.18
C PHE A 81 -17.39 -7.87 -0.90
N GLU A 82 -18.47 -7.73 -1.68
CA GLU A 82 -19.68 -8.54 -1.54
C GLU A 82 -19.41 -10.02 -1.81
N ALA A 83 -18.71 -10.33 -2.90
CA ALA A 83 -18.36 -11.71 -3.24
C ALA A 83 -17.48 -12.35 -2.15
N LEU A 84 -16.55 -11.59 -1.60
CA LEU A 84 -15.69 -12.06 -0.50
C LEU A 84 -16.46 -12.21 0.81
N ALA A 85 -17.32 -11.26 1.14
CA ALA A 85 -18.15 -11.27 2.35
C ALA A 85 -19.10 -12.49 2.39
N GLN A 86 -19.66 -12.86 1.24
CA GLN A 86 -20.58 -13.99 1.10
C GLN A 86 -19.88 -15.36 1.03
N ALA A 87 -18.56 -15.40 0.78
CA ALA A 87 -17.80 -16.64 0.74
C ALA A 87 -17.84 -17.36 2.10
N SER A 88 -17.57 -18.67 2.14
CA SER A 88 -17.27 -19.37 3.39
C SER A 88 -15.79 -19.22 3.77
N ASP A 89 -15.44 -19.40 5.04
CA ASP A 89 -14.04 -19.41 5.47
C ASP A 89 -13.23 -20.47 4.72
N ASP A 90 -13.78 -21.67 4.53
CA ASP A 90 -13.12 -22.75 3.77
C ASP A 90 -12.82 -22.36 2.32
N ALA A 91 -13.76 -21.68 1.65
CA ALA A 91 -13.55 -21.22 0.28
C ALA A 91 -12.43 -20.17 0.19
N VAL A 92 -12.36 -19.26 1.16
CA VAL A 92 -11.30 -18.24 1.22
C VAL A 92 -9.96 -18.89 1.55
N LEU A 93 -9.92 -19.80 2.52
CA LEU A 93 -8.71 -20.53 2.93
C LEU A 93 -8.15 -21.42 1.81
N ALA A 94 -9.02 -22.03 1.01
CA ALA A 94 -8.61 -22.85 -0.14
C ALA A 94 -7.80 -22.03 -1.16
N VAL A 95 -8.27 -20.83 -1.53
CA VAL A 95 -7.55 -19.95 -2.46
C VAL A 95 -6.30 -19.32 -1.81
N TRP A 96 -6.36 -19.07 -0.50
CA TRP A 96 -5.23 -18.55 0.29
C TRP A 96 -4.10 -19.55 0.51
N SER A 97 -4.32 -20.84 0.25
CA SER A 97 -3.34 -21.90 0.47
C SER A 97 -1.98 -21.55 -0.13
N GLY A 98 -0.92 -21.74 0.66
CA GLY A 98 0.46 -21.43 0.28
C GLY A 98 0.94 -20.00 0.57
N LEU A 99 0.06 -19.07 0.96
CA LEU A 99 0.46 -17.72 1.40
C LEU A 99 0.88 -17.66 2.88
N GLY A 100 0.52 -18.68 3.67
CA GLY A 100 0.79 -18.74 5.11
C GLY A 100 -0.03 -17.72 5.93
N TYR A 101 0.09 -17.78 7.26
CA TYR A 101 -0.60 -16.86 8.18
C TYR A 101 -2.11 -16.77 7.88
N TYR A 102 -2.78 -17.93 7.86
CA TYR A 102 -4.18 -18.10 7.44
C TYR A 102 -5.20 -17.23 8.20
N SER A 103 -4.87 -16.78 9.41
CA SER A 103 -5.70 -15.82 10.14
C SER A 103 -5.91 -14.50 9.39
N ARG A 104 -4.99 -14.11 8.50
CA ARG A 104 -5.17 -12.95 7.60
C ARG A 104 -6.30 -13.15 6.61
N ALA A 105 -6.46 -14.35 6.08
CA ALA A 105 -7.54 -14.68 5.13
C ALA A 105 -8.92 -14.52 5.79
N VAL A 106 -9.06 -15.05 7.00
CA VAL A 106 -10.29 -14.94 7.80
C VAL A 106 -10.56 -13.49 8.18
N ARG A 107 -9.54 -12.74 8.62
CA ARG A 107 -9.68 -11.31 8.92
C ARG A 107 -10.06 -10.49 7.70
N LEU A 108 -9.46 -10.76 6.55
CA LEU A 108 -9.79 -10.11 5.28
C LEU A 108 -11.27 -10.32 4.93
N ARG A 109 -11.77 -11.56 5.06
CA ARG A 109 -13.19 -11.86 4.86
C ARG A 109 -14.08 -11.10 5.86
N ASN A 110 -13.70 -11.07 7.13
CA ASN A 110 -14.46 -10.32 8.15
C ASN A 110 -14.45 -8.81 7.90
N ALA A 111 -13.33 -8.26 7.41
CA ALA A 111 -13.26 -6.87 6.97
C ALA A 111 -14.16 -6.61 5.76
N ALA A 112 -14.19 -7.52 4.79
CA ALA A 112 -15.11 -7.41 3.65
C ALA A 112 -16.58 -7.42 4.10
N ARG A 113 -16.94 -8.26 5.07
CA ARG A 113 -18.28 -8.25 5.67
C ARG A 113 -18.61 -6.90 6.31
N MET A 114 -17.71 -6.36 7.13
CA MET A 114 -17.88 -5.04 7.76
C MET A 114 -18.01 -3.92 6.71
N VAL A 115 -17.22 -3.96 5.64
CA VAL A 115 -17.32 -3.01 4.52
C VAL A 115 -18.69 -3.07 3.83
N VAL A 116 -19.25 -4.26 3.66
CA VAL A 116 -20.58 -4.42 3.06
C VAL A 116 -21.69 -4.00 4.03
N GLU A 117 -21.63 -4.48 5.27
CA GLU A 117 -22.66 -4.30 6.29
C GLU A 117 -22.73 -2.84 6.80
N GLU A 118 -21.59 -2.17 6.97
CA GLU A 118 -21.49 -0.85 7.60
C GLU A 118 -21.17 0.29 6.62
N HIS A 119 -20.55 -0.01 5.48
CA HIS A 119 -20.07 1.00 4.52
C HIS A 119 -20.63 0.82 3.09
N GLY A 120 -21.65 -0.03 2.91
CA GLY A 120 -22.35 -0.17 1.64
C GLY A 120 -21.47 -0.72 0.50
N GLY A 121 -20.47 -1.54 0.82
CA GLY A 121 -19.60 -2.19 -0.16
C GLY A 121 -18.39 -1.35 -0.59
N SER A 122 -18.21 -0.15 -0.03
CA SER A 122 -17.08 0.73 -0.33
C SER A 122 -16.19 0.92 0.90
N LEU A 123 -14.86 0.98 0.70
CA LEU A 123 -13.95 1.32 1.80
C LEU A 123 -14.27 2.72 2.33
N PRO A 124 -14.28 2.92 3.66
CA PRO A 124 -14.40 4.24 4.23
C PRO A 124 -13.17 5.08 3.86
N ASP A 125 -13.38 6.38 3.67
CA ASP A 125 -12.32 7.37 3.42
C ASP A 125 -11.77 7.99 4.72
N ASP A 126 -12.41 7.70 5.86
CA ASP A 126 -11.93 8.05 7.19
C ASP A 126 -10.88 7.07 7.71
N HIS A 127 -9.76 7.61 8.19
CA HIS A 127 -8.64 6.82 8.68
C HIS A 127 -8.99 6.00 9.94
N ALA A 128 -9.81 6.54 10.85
CA ALA A 128 -10.22 5.81 12.05
C ALA A 128 -11.15 4.64 11.69
N ALA A 129 -12.09 4.84 10.77
CA ALA A 129 -12.95 3.79 10.23
C ALA A 129 -12.15 2.70 9.51
N LEU A 130 -11.18 3.05 8.67
CA LEU A 130 -10.28 2.07 8.03
C LEU A 130 -9.53 1.24 9.07
N ARG A 131 -9.00 1.88 10.13
CA ARG A 131 -8.25 1.19 11.20
C ARG A 131 -9.12 0.29 12.09
N ALA A 132 -10.44 0.48 12.08
CA ALA A 132 -11.38 -0.38 12.78
C ALA A 132 -11.59 -1.72 12.04
N LEU A 133 -11.30 -1.79 10.73
CA LEU A 133 -11.45 -3.00 9.94
C LEU A 133 -10.51 -4.12 10.44
N PRO A 134 -11.00 -5.36 10.58
CA PRO A 134 -10.19 -6.51 10.97
C PRO A 134 -8.94 -6.70 10.10
N GLY A 135 -7.77 -6.72 10.73
CA GLY A 135 -6.50 -6.94 10.04
C GLY A 135 -5.85 -5.69 9.45
N VAL A 136 -6.46 -4.51 9.61
CA VAL A 136 -5.88 -3.22 9.21
C VAL A 136 -5.01 -2.67 10.34
N GLY A 137 -3.70 -2.57 10.09
CA GLY A 137 -2.67 -2.04 10.98
C GLY A 137 -2.40 -0.55 10.78
N ALA A 138 -1.45 0.04 11.51
CA ALA A 138 -1.06 1.45 11.28
C ALA A 138 -0.36 1.67 9.92
N TYR A 139 0.12 0.58 9.30
CA TYR A 139 0.76 0.58 8.00
C TYR A 139 -0.23 0.37 6.84
N THR A 140 -1.25 -0.46 7.06
CA THR A 140 -2.24 -0.85 6.05
C THR A 140 -3.27 0.26 5.92
#